data_AF-A0AAW2DGI1-F1
#
_entry.id   AF-A0AAW2DGI1-F1
#
_cell.length_a   1.000
_cell.length_b   1.000
_cell.length_c   1.000
_cell.angle_alpha   90.00
_cell.angle_beta   90.00
_cell.angle_gamma   90.00
#
_symmetry.space_group_name_H-M   'P 1'
#
loop_
_entity.id
_entity.type
_entity.pdbx_description
1 polymer ?
#
loop_
_entity_poly.entity_id
_entity_poly.type
_entity_poly.pdbx_seq_one_letter_code
_entity_poly.pdbx_strand_id
1 'polypeptide(L)'
;MRSSISSKIQKRRKLLSELRQRLYYTPLESPPWHPHQDLQIPRPDNSKLCSCGGDHKSFTGMFNGRVIHKFRGHDGEVNAVKFNEYSSVVVLAGYDQSLRAWDCKSHSTEPILVYIYFSVNTDATELSEHRLRKRKEFEDLVRRVRWNISVWIKYAQWEESQKDFNRARSVWERALEVDYRNHTLWLKYAEVEMKNKFINHARNVWDRAVTLLPRVDQLWYKYIHMEEMLGNVAGARQIFERWMRWMPDQRGWLSYVKFELRYNEIERARQIFERFVQCHPKVAAWIRYAKFEMKNGEAARSRNVYERAVEELADDEEAEQLFVAFAEFEERCKESERARSIYKFALDHIPKGRAEVLYRKFVAFEKQYGDKEGIDVLHKVYV
;
A
#
# COMPACT_ATOMS: atom_id res chain seq x y z
N MET A 1 -64.07 -7.68 19.64
CA MET A 1 -62.99 -8.10 20.55
C MET A 1 -61.58 -8.14 19.92
N ARG A 2 -61.41 -8.46 18.62
CA ARG A 2 -60.07 -8.54 17.99
C ARG A 2 -59.34 -7.19 17.77
N SER A 3 -60.05 -6.07 17.63
CA SER A 3 -59.46 -4.72 17.47
C SER A 3 -58.76 -4.19 18.74
N SER A 4 -59.25 -4.54 19.93
CA SER A 4 -58.68 -4.14 21.22
C SER A 4 -57.35 -4.84 21.52
N ILE A 5 -57.20 -6.09 21.06
CA ILE A 5 -55.98 -6.88 21.23
C ILE A 5 -54.86 -6.35 20.32
N SER A 6 -55.20 -5.98 19.08
CA SER A 6 -54.25 -5.37 18.14
C SER A 6 -53.74 -4.02 18.64
N SER A 7 -54.59 -3.17 19.24
CA SER A 7 -54.14 -1.87 19.76
C SER A 7 -53.25 -2.00 21.00
N LYS A 8 -53.50 -3.02 21.86
CA LYS A 8 -52.64 -3.36 23.00
C LYS A 8 -51.27 -3.89 22.56
N ILE A 9 -51.20 -4.68 21.49
CA ILE A 9 -49.95 -5.18 20.91
C ILE A 9 -49.15 -4.05 20.24
N GLN A 10 -49.83 -3.15 19.51
CA GLN A 10 -49.20 -1.98 18.89
C GLN A 10 -48.61 -1.02 19.95
N LYS A 11 -49.37 -0.77 21.03
CA LYS A 11 -48.91 0.06 22.16
C LYS A 11 -47.76 -0.59 22.94
N ARG A 12 -47.77 -1.92 23.10
CA ARG A 12 -46.65 -2.67 23.68
C ARG A 12 -45.39 -2.59 22.83
N ARG A 13 -45.51 -2.68 21.50
CA ARG A 13 -44.37 -2.50 20.56
C ARG A 13 -43.80 -1.09 20.61
N LYS A 14 -44.65 -0.07 20.74
CA LYS A 14 -44.23 1.34 20.87
C LYS A 14 -43.48 1.61 22.21
N LEU A 15 -44.00 1.07 23.32
CA LEU A 15 -43.32 1.13 24.62
C LEU A 15 -41.97 0.41 24.60
N LEU A 16 -41.91 -0.76 23.95
CA LEU A 16 -40.67 -1.51 23.77
C LEU A 16 -39.68 -0.77 22.88
N SER A 17 -40.11 -0.12 21.80
CA SER A 17 -39.21 0.67 20.95
C SER A 17 -38.70 1.94 21.63
N GLU A 18 -39.53 2.62 22.42
CA GLU A 18 -39.13 3.80 23.20
C GLU A 18 -38.15 3.43 24.32
N LEU A 19 -38.36 2.29 25.00
CA LEU A 19 -37.41 1.76 25.98
C LEU A 19 -36.10 1.32 25.31
N ARG A 20 -36.16 0.73 24.11
CA ARG A 20 -34.98 0.37 23.31
C ARG A 20 -34.16 1.61 22.95
N GLN A 21 -34.79 2.67 22.44
CA GLN A 21 -34.11 3.93 22.10
C GLN A 21 -33.46 4.59 23.33
N ARG A 22 -34.10 4.52 24.50
CA ARG A 22 -33.55 5.11 25.73
C ARG A 22 -32.35 4.34 26.27
N LEU A 23 -32.32 3.01 26.09
CA LEU A 23 -31.18 2.16 26.43
C LEU A 23 -29.99 2.32 25.45
N TYR A 24 -30.23 2.75 24.20
CA TYR A 24 -29.18 2.99 23.21
C TYR A 24 -28.51 4.39 23.29
N TYR A 25 -29.12 5.37 23.96
CA TYR A 25 -28.67 6.77 23.95
C TYR A 25 -28.06 7.29 25.26
N THR A 26 -27.89 6.45 26.28
CA THR A 26 -27.05 6.81 27.44
C THR A 26 -25.57 6.62 27.08
N PRO A 27 -24.76 7.69 27.00
CA PRO A 27 -23.35 7.57 26.67
C PRO A 27 -22.61 6.81 27.78
N LEU A 28 -21.70 5.93 27.39
CA LEU A 28 -20.67 5.29 28.22
C LEU A 28 -19.56 6.31 28.58
N GLU A 29 -19.92 7.42 29.22
CA GLU A 29 -18.96 8.21 29.99
C GLU A 29 -19.25 7.98 31.47
N SER A 30 -18.26 7.48 32.20
CA SER A 30 -18.29 7.29 33.64
C SER A 30 -18.23 8.63 34.38
N PRO A 31 -19.24 8.98 35.19
CA PRO A 31 -19.00 9.60 36.50
C PRO A 31 -19.87 8.95 37.61
N PRO A 32 -19.69 9.33 38.90
CA PRO A 32 -19.51 8.37 39.97
C PRO A 32 -20.82 7.84 40.56
N TRP A 33 -20.70 6.60 41.04
CA TRP A 33 -21.59 5.86 41.92
C TRP A 33 -22.41 6.71 42.89
N HIS A 34 -23.73 6.63 42.77
CA HIS A 34 -24.61 6.53 43.92
C HIS A 34 -25.72 5.50 43.64
N PRO A 35 -25.92 4.49 44.52
CA PRO A 35 -26.97 3.50 44.37
C PRO A 35 -28.30 4.15 44.78
N HIS A 36 -28.97 4.81 43.83
CA HIS A 36 -30.26 5.44 44.11
C HIS A 36 -31.40 4.48 43.78
N GLN A 37 -32.22 4.21 44.80
CA GLN A 37 -33.56 3.64 44.67
C GLN A 37 -34.36 4.42 43.63
N ASP A 38 -34.64 3.81 42.48
CA ASP A 38 -35.54 4.39 41.49
C ASP A 38 -36.98 4.29 42.02
N LEU A 39 -37.46 5.40 42.60
CA LEU A 39 -38.84 5.56 43.06
C LEU A 39 -39.67 6.14 41.92
N GLN A 40 -40.56 5.33 41.33
CA GLN A 40 -41.46 5.81 40.27
C GLN A 40 -42.88 5.96 40.77
N ILE A 41 -43.49 7.12 40.51
CA ILE A 41 -44.88 7.44 40.84
C ILE A 41 -45.72 7.35 39.56
N PRO A 42 -46.62 6.37 39.43
CA PRO A 42 -47.56 6.27 38.32
C PRO A 42 -48.72 7.27 38.51
N ARG A 43 -48.65 8.40 37.79
CA ARG A 43 -49.61 9.53 37.77
C ARG A 43 -49.69 10.37 39.07
N PRO A 44 -50.26 11.60 39.02
CA PRO A 44 -50.30 12.52 40.16
C PRO A 44 -51.18 12.06 41.34
N ASP A 45 -52.00 11.01 41.17
CA ASP A 45 -52.95 10.58 42.21
C ASP A 45 -52.30 9.80 43.38
N ASN A 46 -50.96 9.75 43.45
CA ASN A 46 -50.15 9.32 44.61
C ASN A 46 -50.48 7.96 45.26
N SER A 47 -51.35 7.16 44.64
CA SER A 47 -51.95 6.01 45.31
C SER A 47 -51.09 4.75 45.22
N LYS A 48 -50.21 4.63 44.22
CA LYS A 48 -49.32 3.48 44.09
C LYS A 48 -47.87 3.95 44.01
N LEU A 49 -47.03 3.50 44.92
CA LEU A 49 -45.60 3.76 44.92
C LEU A 49 -44.84 2.47 44.69
N CYS A 50 -43.65 2.59 44.15
CA CYS A 50 -42.95 1.48 43.54
C CYS A 50 -41.48 1.62 43.87
N SER A 51 -40.96 0.66 44.62
CA SER A 51 -39.59 0.66 45.11
C SER A 51 -38.95 -0.70 44.89
N CYS A 52 -37.69 -0.68 44.42
CA CYS A 52 -36.82 -1.85 44.42
C CYS A 52 -36.31 -2.07 45.85
N GLY A 53 -36.59 -3.24 46.41
CA GLY A 53 -36.16 -3.57 47.78
C GLY A 53 -34.65 -3.87 47.85
N GLY A 54 -34.06 -3.73 49.03
CA GLY A 54 -32.62 -3.93 49.28
C GLY A 54 -32.06 -5.33 48.98
N ASP A 55 -32.92 -6.29 48.63
CA ASP A 55 -32.51 -7.62 48.14
C ASP A 55 -32.13 -7.61 46.65
N HIS A 56 -32.24 -6.46 45.97
CA HIS A 56 -31.99 -6.15 44.55
C HIS A 56 -32.70 -7.03 43.49
N LYS A 57 -33.32 -8.15 43.90
CA LYS A 57 -33.98 -9.17 43.05
C LYS A 57 -35.51 -9.09 43.05
N SER A 58 -36.08 -8.19 43.84
CA SER A 58 -37.53 -8.10 44.02
C SER A 58 -38.02 -6.66 44.10
N PHE A 59 -39.21 -6.45 43.55
CA PHE A 59 -39.83 -5.14 43.47
C PHE A 59 -41.15 -5.12 44.24
N THR A 60 -41.43 -4.00 44.92
CA THR A 60 -42.55 -3.88 45.84
C THR A 60 -43.47 -2.72 45.46
N GLY A 61 -44.75 -3.02 45.27
CA GLY A 61 -45.81 -2.02 45.09
C GLY A 61 -46.41 -1.64 46.45
N MET A 62 -46.43 -0.35 46.77
CA MET A 62 -47.00 0.23 47.98
C MET A 62 -48.27 1.01 47.66
N PHE A 63 -49.26 0.99 48.55
CA PHE A 63 -50.44 1.87 48.51
C PHE A 63 -50.70 2.37 49.93
N ASN A 64 -50.79 3.69 50.10
CA ASN A 64 -50.95 4.35 51.39
C ASN A 64 -49.98 3.82 52.47
N GLY A 65 -48.69 3.72 52.14
CA GLY A 65 -47.65 3.29 53.08
C GLY A 65 -47.60 1.79 53.40
N ARG A 66 -48.52 0.97 52.87
CA ARG A 66 -48.52 -0.49 53.04
C ARG A 66 -48.06 -1.21 51.79
N VAL A 67 -47.25 -2.26 51.97
CA VAL A 67 -46.81 -3.16 50.91
C VAL A 67 -48.01 -4.01 50.46
N ILE A 68 -48.38 -3.92 49.19
CA ILE A 68 -49.48 -4.70 48.60
C ILE A 68 -48.95 -5.94 47.89
N HIS A 69 -47.87 -5.81 47.12
CA HIS A 69 -47.35 -6.87 46.26
C HIS A 69 -45.83 -6.89 46.23
N LYS A 70 -45.24 -8.08 46.37
CA LYS A 70 -43.82 -8.33 46.15
C LYS A 70 -43.67 -9.21 44.90
N PHE A 71 -43.17 -8.63 43.82
CA PHE A 71 -42.89 -9.35 42.58
C PHE A 71 -41.48 -9.92 42.65
N ARG A 72 -41.35 -11.23 42.40
CA ARG A 72 -40.08 -11.96 42.40
C ARG A 72 -39.92 -12.66 41.06
N GLY A 73 -38.71 -12.66 40.52
CA GLY A 73 -38.44 -13.39 39.29
C GLY A 73 -37.10 -13.06 38.65
N HIS A 74 -36.58 -11.84 38.82
CA HIS A 74 -35.26 -11.52 38.28
C HIS A 74 -34.15 -12.20 39.09
N ASP A 75 -33.18 -12.79 38.38
CA ASP A 75 -32.03 -13.46 38.98
C ASP A 75 -30.88 -12.49 39.29
N GLY A 76 -30.96 -11.27 38.75
CA GLY A 76 -30.02 -10.16 38.93
C GLY A 76 -30.70 -8.85 39.30
N GLU A 77 -29.92 -7.79 39.49
CA GLU A 77 -30.42 -6.49 39.96
C GLU A 77 -31.35 -5.83 38.93
N VAL A 78 -32.41 -5.19 39.42
CA VAL A 78 -33.35 -4.44 38.56
C VAL A 78 -32.83 -3.03 38.33
N ASN A 79 -32.53 -2.70 37.07
CA ASN A 79 -31.97 -1.41 36.67
C ASN A 79 -33.02 -0.35 36.35
N ALA A 80 -34.20 -0.77 35.89
CA ALA A 80 -35.24 0.17 35.47
C ALA A 80 -36.64 -0.41 35.64
N VAL A 81 -37.56 0.45 36.04
CA VAL A 81 -38.98 0.15 36.23
C VAL A 81 -39.82 1.14 35.42
N LYS A 82 -40.80 0.64 34.67
CA LYS A 82 -41.75 1.51 33.96
C LYS A 82 -43.18 0.98 34.02
N PHE A 83 -44.10 1.84 34.42
CA PHE A 83 -45.54 1.60 34.32
C PHE A 83 -46.10 1.99 32.95
N ASN A 84 -47.11 1.25 32.50
CA ASN A 84 -47.97 1.68 31.41
C ASN A 84 -48.78 2.94 31.79
N GLU A 85 -49.25 3.72 30.83
CA GLU A 85 -50.05 4.96 31.02
C GLU A 85 -51.30 4.77 31.90
N TYR A 86 -51.80 3.54 31.99
CA TYR A 86 -52.98 3.14 32.77
C TYR A 86 -52.64 2.35 34.05
N SER A 87 -51.36 2.26 34.42
CA SER A 87 -50.85 1.57 35.63
C SER A 87 -51.31 0.11 35.78
N SER A 88 -51.70 -0.51 34.66
CA SER A 88 -52.23 -1.88 34.63
C SER A 88 -51.13 -2.93 34.46
N VAL A 89 -50.01 -2.54 33.87
CA VAL A 89 -48.88 -3.43 33.60
C VAL A 89 -47.62 -2.69 34.00
N VAL A 90 -46.71 -3.41 34.67
CA VAL A 90 -45.36 -2.95 34.98
C VAL A 90 -44.35 -3.77 34.19
N VAL A 91 -43.35 -3.11 33.64
CA VAL A 91 -42.21 -3.75 32.98
C VAL A 91 -40.96 -3.46 33.80
N LEU A 92 -40.21 -4.50 34.13
CA LEU A 92 -38.92 -4.42 34.81
C LEU A 92 -37.81 -4.90 33.87
N ALA A 93 -36.67 -4.24 33.94
CA ALA A 93 -35.44 -4.62 33.25
C ALA A 93 -34.38 -5.03 34.27
N GLY A 94 -33.85 -6.26 34.14
CA GLY A 94 -32.85 -6.82 35.04
C GLY A 94 -31.48 -6.99 34.39
N TYR A 95 -30.43 -7.03 35.22
CA TYR A 95 -29.06 -7.39 34.82
C TYR A 95 -28.94 -8.87 34.42
N ASP A 96 -29.96 -9.67 34.70
CA ASP A 96 -30.13 -11.06 34.24
C ASP A 96 -30.45 -11.17 32.73
N GLN A 97 -30.22 -10.10 31.97
CA GLN A 97 -30.47 -10.01 30.53
C GLN A 97 -31.93 -10.32 30.14
N SER A 98 -32.87 -10.11 31.07
CA SER A 98 -34.29 -10.33 30.85
C SER A 98 -35.10 -9.06 31.06
N LEU A 99 -36.06 -8.83 30.18
CA LEU A 99 -37.19 -7.93 30.42
C LEU A 99 -38.38 -8.77 30.83
N ARG A 100 -38.98 -8.43 31.97
CA ARG A 100 -40.15 -9.14 32.48
C ARG A 100 -41.29 -8.17 32.69
N ALA A 101 -42.52 -8.62 32.38
CA ALA A 101 -43.72 -7.81 32.51
C ALA A 101 -44.73 -8.51 33.41
N TRP A 102 -45.32 -7.76 34.35
CA TRP A 102 -46.34 -8.24 35.29
C TRP A 102 -47.64 -7.46 35.13
N ASP A 103 -48.77 -8.12 35.35
CA ASP A 103 -50.08 -7.47 35.41
C ASP A 103 -50.29 -7.02 36.86
N CYS A 104 -50.59 -5.74 37.04
CA CYS A 104 -50.77 -5.15 38.36
C CYS A 104 -52.18 -5.37 38.93
N LYS A 105 -53.10 -5.96 38.14
CA LYS A 105 -54.46 -6.29 38.57
C LYS A 105 -54.60 -7.74 39.04
N SER A 106 -53.78 -8.65 38.52
CA SER A 106 -53.75 -10.04 38.96
C SER A 106 -52.87 -10.20 40.20
N HIS A 107 -53.29 -11.02 41.16
CA HIS A 107 -52.46 -11.42 42.31
C HIS A 107 -51.36 -12.45 41.95
N SER A 108 -51.11 -12.70 40.67
CA SER A 108 -50.10 -13.66 40.24
C SER A 108 -48.70 -13.14 40.52
N THR A 109 -47.87 -13.96 41.13
CA THR A 109 -46.45 -13.68 41.38
C THR A 109 -45.58 -13.91 40.14
N GLU A 110 -46.11 -14.61 39.13
CA GLU A 110 -45.41 -14.92 37.89
C GLU A 110 -45.50 -13.78 36.85
N PRO A 111 -44.42 -13.57 36.08
CA PRO A 111 -44.44 -12.61 34.97
C PRO A 111 -45.35 -13.11 33.84
N ILE A 112 -46.15 -12.21 33.26
CA ILE A 112 -46.97 -12.49 32.06
C ILE A 112 -46.06 -12.80 30.87
N LEU A 113 -44.95 -12.06 30.76
CA LEU A 113 -44.01 -12.15 29.66
C LEU A 113 -42.61 -12.06 30.22
N VAL A 114 -41.77 -13.01 29.82
CA VAL A 114 -40.32 -12.99 30.01
C VAL A 114 -39.70 -12.90 28.62
N TYR A 115 -38.94 -11.84 28.38
CA TYR A 115 -38.18 -11.65 27.15
C TYR A 115 -36.69 -11.66 27.49
N ILE A 116 -36.00 -12.71 27.07
CA ILE A 116 -34.55 -12.85 27.29
C ILE A 116 -33.87 -12.20 26.09
N TYR A 117 -33.14 -11.11 26.32
CA TYR A 117 -32.23 -10.58 25.31
C TYR A 117 -30.93 -11.35 25.48
N PHE A 118 -30.74 -12.40 24.68
CA PHE A 118 -29.37 -12.87 24.48
C PHE A 118 -28.57 -11.70 23.90
N SER A 119 -27.48 -11.34 24.55
CA SER A 119 -26.39 -10.60 23.92
C SER A 119 -25.80 -11.49 22.83
N VAL A 120 -26.51 -11.59 21.70
CA VAL A 120 -25.95 -12.12 20.47
C VAL A 120 -25.06 -11.01 19.94
N ASN A 121 -23.74 -11.21 19.94
CA ASN A 121 -22.70 -10.35 19.38
C ASN A 121 -23.19 -9.45 18.22
N THR A 122 -23.80 -8.31 18.54
CA THR A 122 -24.41 -7.37 17.58
C THR A 122 -23.37 -6.83 16.62
N ASP A 123 -22.14 -6.69 17.11
CA ASP A 123 -21.01 -6.11 16.39
C ASP A 123 -20.63 -6.94 15.15
N ALA A 124 -20.72 -8.27 15.21
CA ALA A 124 -20.30 -9.14 14.11
C ALA A 124 -21.34 -9.17 12.98
N THR A 125 -22.63 -9.19 13.32
CA THR A 125 -23.73 -9.17 12.35
C THR A 125 -23.86 -7.82 11.68
N GLU A 126 -23.79 -6.72 12.44
CA GLU A 126 -23.87 -5.37 11.89
C GLU A 126 -22.67 -5.06 10.97
N LEU A 127 -21.46 -5.50 11.35
CA LEU A 127 -20.28 -5.37 10.50
C LEU A 127 -20.38 -6.24 9.23
N SER A 128 -21.08 -7.38 9.27
CA SER A 128 -21.34 -8.19 8.08
C SER A 128 -22.31 -7.51 7.10
N GLU A 129 -23.37 -6.88 7.60
CA GLU A 129 -24.34 -6.15 6.80
C GLU A 129 -23.73 -4.88 6.18
N HIS A 130 -22.91 -4.17 6.95
CA HIS A 130 -22.16 -3.01 6.47
C HIS A 130 -21.20 -3.42 5.32
N ARG A 131 -20.46 -4.53 5.47
CA ARG A 131 -19.59 -5.07 4.41
C ARG A 131 -20.40 -5.42 3.16
N LEU A 132 -21.56 -6.07 3.30
CA LEU A 132 -22.42 -6.43 2.18
C LEU A 132 -22.91 -5.19 1.40
N ARG A 133 -23.36 -4.15 2.12
CA ARG A 133 -23.83 -2.89 1.52
C ARG A 133 -22.73 -2.21 0.72
N LYS A 134 -21.54 -2.07 1.30
CA LYS A 134 -20.37 -1.47 0.64
C LYS A 134 -19.92 -2.26 -0.59
N ARG A 135 -19.92 -3.60 -0.50
CA ARG A 135 -19.63 -4.47 -1.65
C ARG A 135 -20.61 -4.25 -2.80
N LYS A 136 -21.90 -4.16 -2.50
CA LYS A 136 -22.92 -3.89 -3.50
C LYS A 136 -22.70 -2.54 -4.19
N GLU A 137 -22.38 -1.50 -3.42
CA GLU A 137 -22.04 -0.17 -3.97
C GLU A 137 -20.85 -0.25 -4.95
N PHE A 138 -19.77 -0.94 -4.57
CA PHE A 138 -18.61 -1.12 -5.44
C PHE A 138 -18.90 -1.96 -6.69
N GLU A 139 -19.62 -3.07 -6.56
CA GLU A 139 -19.99 -3.91 -7.70
C GLU A 139 -20.91 -3.17 -8.68
N ASP A 140 -21.86 -2.37 -8.18
CA ASP A 140 -22.72 -1.55 -9.04
C ASP A 140 -21.95 -0.40 -9.71
N LEU A 141 -20.89 0.12 -9.08
CA LEU A 141 -19.98 1.07 -9.71
C LEU A 141 -19.12 0.42 -10.79
N VAL A 142 -18.54 -0.75 -10.51
CA VAL A 142 -17.72 -1.52 -11.46
C VAL A 142 -18.53 -1.95 -12.68
N ARG A 143 -19.80 -2.33 -12.50
CA ARG A 143 -20.71 -2.66 -13.60
C ARG A 143 -21.00 -1.45 -14.50
N ARG A 144 -21.19 -0.27 -13.91
CA ARG A 144 -21.47 0.97 -14.65
C ARG A 144 -20.24 1.50 -15.38
N VAL A 145 -19.08 1.43 -14.73
CA VAL A 145 -17.85 2.08 -15.21
C VAL A 145 -16.70 1.07 -15.26
N ARG A 146 -16.86 0.02 -16.08
CA ARG A 146 -15.91 -1.10 -16.14
C ARG A 146 -14.49 -0.67 -16.55
N TRP A 147 -14.37 0.32 -17.41
CA TRP A 147 -13.08 0.85 -17.90
C TRP A 147 -12.34 1.72 -16.88
N ASN A 148 -12.99 2.20 -15.82
CA ASN A 148 -12.34 3.08 -14.86
C ASN A 148 -11.56 2.29 -13.81
N ILE A 149 -10.26 2.19 -14.07
CA ILE A 149 -9.28 1.47 -13.25
C ILE A 149 -9.20 2.02 -11.81
N SER A 150 -9.45 3.31 -11.60
CA SER A 150 -9.43 3.90 -10.25
C SER A 150 -10.50 3.32 -9.34
N VAL A 151 -11.65 2.91 -9.89
CA VAL A 151 -12.73 2.28 -9.13
C VAL A 151 -12.30 0.89 -8.67
N TRP A 152 -11.68 0.12 -9.56
CA TRP A 152 -11.12 -1.19 -9.23
C TRP A 152 -10.05 -1.11 -8.14
N ILE A 153 -9.13 -0.16 -8.24
CA ILE A 153 -8.09 0.07 -7.22
C ILE A 153 -8.72 0.40 -5.87
N LYS A 154 -9.69 1.32 -5.82
CA LYS A 154 -10.39 1.66 -4.57
C LYS A 154 -11.15 0.47 -3.99
N TYR A 155 -11.77 -0.36 -4.83
CA TYR A 155 -12.49 -1.53 -4.37
C TYR A 155 -11.53 -2.56 -3.76
N ALA A 156 -10.41 -2.84 -4.42
CA ALA A 156 -9.42 -3.79 -3.93
C ALA A 156 -8.74 -3.31 -2.63
N GLN A 157 -8.43 -2.01 -2.52
CA GLN A 157 -7.90 -1.39 -1.29
C GLN A 157 -8.92 -1.44 -0.13
N TRP A 158 -10.21 -1.31 -0.44
CA TRP A 158 -11.25 -1.45 0.57
C TRP A 158 -11.34 -2.90 1.08
N GLU A 159 -11.31 -3.92 0.20
CA GLU A 159 -11.27 -5.32 0.64
C GLU A 159 -9.98 -5.66 1.43
N GLU A 160 -8.84 -5.04 1.07
CA GLU A 160 -7.60 -5.10 1.87
C GLU A 160 -7.82 -4.56 3.28
N SER A 161 -8.49 -3.40 3.44
CA SER A 161 -8.81 -2.84 4.77
C SER A 161 -9.67 -3.76 5.64
N GLN A 162 -10.48 -4.63 5.01
CA GLN A 162 -11.30 -5.64 5.68
C GLN A 162 -10.52 -6.92 6.02
N LYS A 163 -9.25 -7.01 5.64
CA LYS A 163 -8.37 -8.19 5.75
C LYS A 163 -8.88 -9.43 4.99
N ASP A 164 -9.73 -9.23 3.98
CA ASP A 164 -10.24 -10.31 3.12
C ASP A 164 -9.37 -10.41 1.85
N PHE A 165 -8.16 -10.96 2.01
CA PHE A 165 -7.14 -10.98 0.96
C PHE A 165 -7.55 -11.82 -0.26
N ASN A 166 -8.31 -12.90 -0.05
CA ASN A 166 -8.76 -13.75 -1.15
C ASN A 166 -9.71 -12.99 -2.08
N ARG A 167 -10.62 -12.19 -1.52
CA ARG A 167 -11.48 -11.31 -2.32
C ARG A 167 -10.69 -10.19 -2.96
N ALA A 168 -9.79 -9.53 -2.22
CA ALA A 168 -8.95 -8.48 -2.78
C ALA A 168 -8.20 -8.98 -4.04
N ARG A 169 -7.63 -10.19 -4.01
CA ARG A 169 -7.01 -10.85 -5.17
C ARG A 169 -7.98 -11.08 -6.32
N SER A 170 -9.17 -11.61 -6.03
CA SER A 170 -10.21 -11.81 -7.06
C SER A 170 -10.59 -10.49 -7.75
N VAL A 171 -10.66 -9.39 -7.00
CA VAL A 171 -10.92 -8.05 -7.57
C VAL A 171 -9.74 -7.60 -8.44
N TRP A 172 -8.50 -7.81 -8.01
CA TRP A 172 -7.31 -7.48 -8.81
C TRP A 172 -7.23 -8.29 -10.10
N GLU A 173 -7.44 -9.61 -10.05
CA GLU A 173 -7.42 -10.46 -11.26
C GLU A 173 -8.53 -10.05 -12.24
N ARG A 174 -9.74 -9.76 -11.74
CA ARG A 174 -10.83 -9.20 -12.57
C ARG A 174 -10.47 -7.85 -13.18
N ALA A 175 -9.74 -7.00 -12.47
CA ALA A 175 -9.28 -5.72 -13.02
C ALA A 175 -8.23 -5.92 -14.12
N LEU A 176 -7.34 -6.90 -13.97
CA LEU A 176 -6.35 -7.28 -14.99
C LEU A 176 -6.99 -7.91 -16.22
N GLU A 177 -8.09 -8.66 -16.08
CA GLU A 177 -8.87 -9.14 -17.23
C GLU A 177 -9.46 -8.01 -18.07
N VAL A 178 -9.78 -6.87 -17.45
CA VAL A 178 -10.29 -5.69 -18.18
C VAL A 178 -9.16 -4.97 -18.91
N ASP A 179 -8.06 -4.68 -18.22
CA ASP A 179 -6.90 -3.99 -18.80
C ASP A 179 -5.58 -4.52 -18.24
N TYR A 180 -5.07 -5.57 -18.87
CA TYR A 180 -3.77 -6.16 -18.52
C TYR A 180 -2.59 -5.29 -18.99
N ARG A 181 -2.79 -4.31 -19.89
CA ARG A 181 -1.70 -3.50 -20.45
C ARG A 181 -1.30 -2.36 -19.53
N ASN A 182 -2.20 -1.96 -18.64
CA ASN A 182 -1.90 -0.92 -17.68
C ASN A 182 -0.92 -1.42 -16.61
N HIS A 183 0.34 -1.00 -16.73
CA HIS A 183 1.39 -1.33 -15.76
C HIS A 183 1.08 -0.83 -14.33
N THR A 184 0.27 0.22 -14.16
CA THR A 184 -0.07 0.74 -12.82
C THR A 184 -0.93 -0.24 -12.01
N LEU A 185 -1.77 -1.05 -12.67
CA LEU A 185 -2.53 -2.12 -12.02
C LEU A 185 -1.60 -3.19 -11.45
N TRP A 186 -0.65 -3.66 -12.26
CA TRP A 186 0.37 -4.62 -11.83
C TRP A 186 1.20 -4.09 -10.65
N LEU A 187 1.64 -2.83 -10.72
CA LEU A 187 2.37 -2.18 -9.64
C LEU A 187 1.56 -2.17 -8.33
N LYS A 188 0.30 -1.74 -8.39
CA LYS A 188 -0.56 -1.65 -7.20
C LYS A 188 -0.91 -3.01 -6.62
N TYR A 189 -1.18 -4.00 -7.47
CA TYR A 189 -1.47 -5.37 -7.03
C TYR A 189 -0.26 -5.99 -6.31
N ALA A 190 0.92 -5.90 -6.91
CA ALA A 190 2.14 -6.42 -6.29
C ALA A 190 2.51 -5.65 -5.00
N GLU A 191 2.31 -4.32 -4.97
CA GLU A 191 2.48 -3.51 -3.75
C GLU A 191 1.59 -3.97 -2.59
N VAL A 192 0.33 -4.32 -2.87
CA VAL A 192 -0.61 -4.84 -1.86
C VAL A 192 -0.15 -6.18 -1.32
N GLU A 193 0.26 -7.12 -2.18
CA GLU A 193 0.77 -8.43 -1.73
C GLU A 193 2.07 -8.29 -0.92
N MET A 194 2.95 -7.34 -1.30
CA MET A 194 4.17 -7.03 -0.54
C MET A 194 3.87 -6.48 0.86
N LYS A 195 2.94 -5.51 0.98
CA LYS A 195 2.56 -4.92 2.27
C LYS A 195 2.02 -5.95 3.25
N ASN A 196 1.27 -6.93 2.72
CA ASN A 196 0.68 -8.00 3.50
C ASN A 196 1.63 -9.20 3.72
N LYS A 197 2.90 -9.07 3.32
CA LYS A 197 3.97 -10.08 3.48
C LYS A 197 3.74 -11.40 2.72
N PHE A 198 2.89 -11.41 1.70
CA PHE A 198 2.66 -12.58 0.84
C PHE A 198 3.69 -12.64 -0.29
N ILE A 199 4.94 -12.94 0.07
CA ILE A 199 6.10 -12.87 -0.84
C ILE A 199 5.93 -13.76 -2.08
N ASN A 200 5.51 -15.01 -1.90
CA ASN A 200 5.36 -15.95 -3.02
C ASN A 200 4.28 -15.52 -4.02
N HIS A 201 3.18 -14.94 -3.52
CA HIS A 201 2.13 -14.42 -4.40
C HIS A 201 2.64 -13.19 -5.15
N ALA A 202 3.31 -12.27 -4.44
CA ALA A 202 3.89 -11.09 -5.04
C ALA A 202 4.94 -11.44 -6.13
N ARG A 203 5.76 -12.48 -5.92
CA ARG A 203 6.67 -13.03 -6.94
C ARG A 203 5.93 -13.51 -8.18
N ASN A 204 4.85 -14.30 -8.01
CA ASN A 204 4.05 -14.79 -9.12
C ASN A 204 3.41 -13.65 -9.91
N VAL A 205 2.94 -12.59 -9.22
CA VAL A 205 2.39 -11.39 -9.86
C VAL A 205 3.45 -10.65 -10.66
N TRP A 206 4.65 -10.43 -10.11
CA TRP A 206 5.74 -9.79 -10.84
C TRP A 206 6.22 -10.62 -12.04
N ASP A 207 6.34 -11.93 -11.86
CA ASP A 207 6.77 -12.83 -12.93
C ASP A 207 5.80 -12.80 -14.11
N ARG A 208 4.49 -12.84 -13.83
CA ARG A 208 3.44 -12.64 -14.84
C ARG A 208 3.51 -11.25 -15.48
N ALA A 209 3.64 -10.19 -14.68
CA ALA A 209 3.68 -8.82 -15.17
C ALA A 209 4.82 -8.60 -16.17
N VAL A 210 6.01 -9.09 -15.83
CA VAL A 210 7.22 -8.99 -16.64
C VAL A 210 7.14 -9.86 -17.90
N THR A 211 6.52 -11.04 -17.81
CA THR A 211 6.32 -11.92 -18.97
C THR A 211 5.34 -11.32 -19.98
N LEU A 212 4.27 -10.66 -19.50
CA LEU A 212 3.27 -10.03 -20.35
C LEU A 212 3.72 -8.67 -20.90
N LEU A 213 4.46 -7.88 -20.11
CA LEU A 213 4.89 -6.52 -20.43
C LEU A 213 6.42 -6.36 -20.33
N PRO A 214 7.20 -7.04 -21.18
CA PRO A 214 8.66 -7.05 -21.07
C PRO A 214 9.32 -5.71 -21.41
N ARG A 215 8.64 -4.82 -22.13
CA ARG A 215 9.15 -3.49 -22.52
C ARG A 215 9.00 -2.42 -21.44
N VAL A 216 8.29 -2.71 -20.35
CA VAL A 216 8.05 -1.73 -19.28
C VAL A 216 9.13 -1.87 -18.21
N ASP A 217 10.20 -1.08 -18.34
CA ASP A 217 11.36 -1.11 -17.43
C ASP A 217 10.99 -0.94 -15.96
N GLN A 218 9.94 -0.16 -15.66
CA GLN A 218 9.48 0.07 -14.28
C GLN A 218 9.10 -1.23 -13.56
N LEU A 219 8.53 -2.22 -14.26
CA LEU A 219 8.16 -3.50 -13.68
C LEU A 219 9.41 -4.30 -13.28
N TRP A 220 10.41 -4.34 -14.16
CA TRP A 220 11.70 -4.98 -13.89
C TRP A 220 12.40 -4.35 -12.68
N TYR A 221 12.50 -3.02 -12.64
CA TYR A 221 13.11 -2.32 -11.52
C TYR A 221 12.45 -2.64 -10.18
N LYS A 222 11.12 -2.65 -10.13
CA LYS A 222 10.38 -2.94 -8.89
C LYS A 222 10.49 -4.40 -8.48
N TYR A 223 10.50 -5.33 -9.44
CA TYR A 223 10.68 -6.74 -9.16
C TYR A 223 12.09 -7.04 -8.61
N ILE A 224 13.13 -6.50 -9.24
CA ILE A 224 14.52 -6.62 -8.77
C ILE A 224 14.67 -6.01 -7.37
N HIS A 225 14.11 -4.82 -7.16
CA HIS A 225 14.16 -4.16 -5.86
C HIS A 225 13.50 -5.01 -4.78
N MET A 226 12.38 -5.67 -5.08
CA MET A 226 11.77 -6.62 -4.15
C MET A 226 12.72 -7.76 -3.80
N GLU A 227 13.31 -8.45 -4.79
CA GLU A 227 14.22 -9.57 -4.50
C GLU A 227 15.47 -9.12 -3.72
N GLU A 228 15.98 -7.92 -3.98
CA GLU A 228 17.07 -7.31 -3.22
C GLU A 228 16.68 -7.06 -1.75
N MET A 229 15.47 -6.53 -1.50
CA MET A 229 14.95 -6.33 -0.14
C MET A 229 14.71 -7.65 0.61
N LEU A 230 14.48 -8.74 -0.11
CA LEU A 230 14.37 -10.09 0.45
C LEU A 230 15.73 -10.77 0.67
N GLY A 231 16.83 -10.13 0.25
CA GLY A 231 18.19 -10.68 0.33
C GLY A 231 18.47 -11.79 -0.69
N ASN A 232 17.59 -12.02 -1.67
CA ASN A 232 17.75 -13.05 -2.67
C ASN A 232 18.56 -12.55 -3.87
N VAL A 233 19.88 -12.39 -3.67
CA VAL A 233 20.82 -11.88 -4.68
C VAL A 233 20.82 -12.77 -5.93
N ALA A 234 20.78 -14.10 -5.75
CA ALA A 234 20.75 -15.04 -6.87
C ALA A 234 19.47 -14.91 -7.72
N GLY A 235 18.30 -14.75 -7.09
CA GLY A 235 17.05 -14.49 -7.78
C GLY A 235 17.06 -13.15 -8.53
N ALA A 236 17.55 -12.09 -7.89
CA ALA A 236 17.70 -10.79 -8.56
C ALA A 236 18.57 -10.87 -9.82
N ARG A 237 19.67 -11.64 -9.79
CA ARG A 237 20.52 -11.89 -10.96
C ARG A 237 19.79 -12.63 -12.08
N GLN A 238 19.02 -13.68 -11.74
CA GLN A 238 18.23 -14.40 -12.75
C GLN A 238 17.22 -13.47 -13.45
N ILE A 239 16.61 -12.56 -12.69
CA ILE A 239 15.68 -11.57 -13.25
C ILE A 239 16.43 -10.59 -14.16
N PHE A 240 17.60 -10.08 -13.75
CA PHE A 240 18.45 -9.25 -14.60
C PHE A 240 18.84 -9.96 -15.89
N GLU A 241 19.29 -11.22 -15.83
CA GLU A 241 19.63 -11.99 -17.02
C GLU A 241 18.44 -12.17 -17.96
N ARG A 242 17.26 -12.42 -17.41
CA ARG A 242 16.03 -12.50 -18.20
C ARG A 242 15.67 -11.16 -18.84
N TRP A 243 15.93 -10.05 -18.14
CA TRP A 243 15.72 -8.71 -18.68
C TRP A 243 16.68 -8.40 -19.83
N MET A 244 17.95 -8.76 -19.69
CA MET A 244 18.98 -8.50 -20.72
C MET A 244 18.73 -9.27 -22.03
N ARG A 245 17.98 -10.38 -22.00
CA ARG A 245 17.52 -11.08 -23.22
C ARG A 245 16.63 -10.19 -24.10
N TRP A 246 15.92 -9.23 -23.52
CA TRP A 246 15.08 -8.29 -24.26
C TRP A 246 15.84 -7.06 -24.76
N MET A 247 17.14 -6.98 -24.49
CA MET A 247 18.03 -5.87 -24.84
C MET A 247 17.42 -4.51 -24.42
N PRO A 248 17.35 -4.23 -23.11
CA PRO A 248 16.79 -2.97 -22.61
C PRO A 248 17.70 -1.79 -22.95
N ASP A 249 17.20 -0.58 -22.70
CA ASP A 249 17.96 0.67 -22.88
C ASP A 249 19.23 0.69 -22.00
N GLN A 250 20.16 1.61 -22.29
CA GLN A 250 21.42 1.79 -21.55
C GLN A 250 21.20 1.87 -20.03
N ARG A 251 20.09 2.47 -19.59
CA ARG A 251 19.73 2.57 -18.16
C ARG A 251 19.49 1.21 -17.51
N GLY A 252 18.96 0.24 -18.26
CA GLY A 252 18.78 -1.14 -17.79
C GLY A 252 20.11 -1.81 -17.51
N TRP A 253 21.03 -1.79 -18.48
CA TRP A 253 22.39 -2.34 -18.34
C TRP A 253 23.16 -1.69 -17.19
N LEU A 254 23.15 -0.36 -17.09
CA LEU A 254 23.83 0.36 -16.01
C LEU A 254 23.26 0.03 -14.63
N SER A 255 21.96 -0.26 -14.53
CA SER A 255 21.37 -0.67 -13.26
C SER A 255 21.87 -2.06 -12.81
N TYR A 256 22.13 -2.96 -13.76
CA TYR A 256 22.67 -4.28 -13.47
C TYR A 256 24.15 -4.21 -13.04
N VAL A 257 24.95 -3.41 -13.73
CA VAL A 257 26.33 -3.11 -13.31
C VAL A 257 26.36 -2.52 -11.90
N LYS A 258 25.51 -1.51 -11.63
CA LYS A 258 25.43 -0.90 -10.29
C LYS A 258 25.01 -1.91 -9.23
N PHE A 259 24.22 -2.91 -9.58
CA PHE A 259 23.84 -3.99 -8.68
C PHE A 259 25.04 -4.87 -8.34
N GLU A 260 25.80 -5.37 -9.32
CA GLU A 260 26.99 -6.20 -9.03
C GLU A 260 28.08 -5.41 -8.29
N LEU A 261 28.22 -4.11 -8.57
CA LEU A 261 29.13 -3.22 -7.83
C LEU A 261 28.77 -3.09 -6.35
N ARG A 262 27.48 -3.14 -5.97
CA ARG A 262 27.07 -3.12 -4.54
C ARG A 262 27.54 -4.36 -3.79
N TYR A 263 27.68 -5.49 -4.48
CA TYR A 263 28.15 -6.76 -3.92
C TYR A 263 29.65 -7.00 -4.15
N ASN A 264 30.38 -6.00 -4.65
CA ASN A 264 31.82 -6.06 -4.93
C ASN A 264 32.21 -7.15 -5.96
N GLU A 265 31.31 -7.51 -6.87
CA GLU A 265 31.51 -8.55 -7.89
C GLU A 265 32.02 -7.91 -9.20
N ILE A 266 33.27 -7.42 -9.17
CA ILE A 266 33.87 -6.63 -10.24
C ILE A 266 34.00 -7.43 -11.54
N GLU A 267 34.39 -8.72 -11.47
CA GLU A 267 34.55 -9.57 -12.66
C GLU A 267 33.24 -9.76 -13.42
N ARG A 268 32.13 -9.97 -12.70
CA ARG A 268 30.80 -10.06 -13.32
C ARG A 268 30.37 -8.74 -13.92
N ALA A 269 30.62 -7.63 -13.23
CA ALA A 269 30.36 -6.31 -13.78
C ALA A 269 31.12 -6.09 -15.10
N ARG A 270 32.36 -6.58 -15.24
CA ARG A 270 33.10 -6.56 -16.52
C ARG A 270 32.40 -7.36 -17.61
N GLN A 271 32.00 -8.59 -17.33
CA GLN A 271 31.28 -9.44 -18.30
C GLN A 271 29.97 -8.79 -18.76
N ILE A 272 29.27 -8.09 -17.86
CA ILE A 272 28.06 -7.34 -18.19
C ILE A 272 28.39 -6.13 -19.08
N PHE A 273 29.50 -5.43 -18.83
CA PHE A 273 29.94 -4.32 -19.68
C PHE A 273 30.34 -4.78 -21.09
N GLU A 274 31.05 -5.89 -21.23
CA GLU A 274 31.36 -6.47 -22.55
C GLU A 274 30.08 -6.78 -23.33
N ARG A 275 29.09 -7.40 -22.70
CA ARG A 275 27.77 -7.63 -23.32
C ARG A 275 27.03 -6.33 -23.63
N PHE A 276 27.13 -5.32 -22.76
CA PHE A 276 26.49 -4.02 -22.94
C PHE A 276 27.03 -3.30 -24.19
N VAL A 277 28.35 -3.31 -24.37
CA VAL A 277 29.03 -2.71 -25.51
C VAL A 277 28.67 -3.44 -26.81
N GLN A 278 28.62 -4.78 -26.79
CA GLN A 278 28.17 -5.57 -27.95
C GLN A 278 26.71 -5.31 -28.34
N CYS A 279 25.81 -5.11 -27.36
CA CYS A 279 24.40 -4.83 -27.63
C CYS A 279 24.16 -3.38 -28.09
N HIS A 280 24.93 -2.44 -27.53
CA HIS A 280 24.81 -1.01 -27.79
C HIS A 280 26.18 -0.43 -28.13
N PRO A 281 26.67 -0.59 -29.38
CA PRO A 281 27.95 -0.07 -29.84
C PRO A 281 27.83 1.45 -30.05
N LYS A 282 27.72 2.19 -28.95
CA LYS A 282 27.68 3.65 -28.92
C LYS A 282 28.88 4.17 -28.16
N VAL A 283 29.41 5.32 -28.58
CA VAL A 283 30.53 6.00 -27.90
C VAL A 283 30.27 6.16 -26.40
N ALA A 284 29.05 6.53 -26.02
CA ALA A 284 28.67 6.68 -24.61
C ALA A 284 28.70 5.36 -23.81
N ALA A 285 28.57 4.19 -24.44
CA ALA A 285 28.70 2.89 -23.76
C ALA A 285 30.18 2.58 -23.46
N TRP A 286 31.06 2.75 -24.45
CA TRP A 286 32.50 2.57 -24.33
C TRP A 286 33.14 3.50 -23.31
N ILE A 287 32.83 4.80 -23.35
CA ILE A 287 33.32 5.78 -22.37
C ILE A 287 32.94 5.38 -20.94
N ARG A 288 31.72 4.83 -20.75
CA ARG A 288 31.29 4.37 -19.41
C ARG A 288 32.03 3.11 -18.98
N TYR A 289 32.30 2.19 -19.90
CA TYR A 289 33.06 0.98 -19.61
C TYR A 289 34.51 1.34 -19.21
N ALA A 290 35.18 2.20 -19.97
CA ALA A 290 36.52 2.65 -19.64
C ALA A 290 36.57 3.43 -18.30
N LYS A 291 35.61 4.33 -18.04
CA LYS A 291 35.49 5.01 -16.74
C LYS A 291 35.28 4.04 -15.57
N PHE A 292 34.66 2.89 -15.80
CA PHE A 292 34.50 1.85 -14.79
C PHE A 292 35.84 1.15 -14.50
N GLU A 293 36.60 0.74 -15.52
CA GLU A 293 37.92 0.11 -15.35
C GLU A 293 38.91 1.06 -14.64
N MET A 294 38.88 2.35 -15.01
CA MET A 294 39.68 3.37 -14.35
C MET A 294 39.37 3.49 -12.85
N LYS A 295 38.09 3.41 -12.45
CA LYS A 295 37.70 3.47 -11.02
C LYS A 295 38.17 2.25 -10.24
N ASN A 296 38.29 1.10 -10.89
CA ASN A 296 38.76 -0.13 -10.25
C ASN A 296 40.30 -0.23 -10.24
N GLY A 297 41.01 0.76 -10.78
CA GLY A 297 42.47 0.85 -10.74
C GLY A 297 43.19 0.11 -11.87
N GLU A 298 42.46 -0.43 -12.84
CA GLU A 298 43.04 -1.22 -13.93
C GLU A 298 43.29 -0.37 -15.18
N ALA A 299 44.29 0.51 -15.11
CA ALA A 299 44.64 1.42 -16.21
C ALA A 299 44.96 0.68 -17.52
N ALA A 300 45.66 -0.47 -17.45
CA ALA A 300 46.00 -1.25 -18.63
C ALA A 300 44.76 -1.78 -19.37
N ARG A 301 43.75 -2.26 -18.64
CA ARG A 301 42.48 -2.72 -19.23
C ARG A 301 41.67 -1.56 -19.76
N SER A 302 41.60 -0.46 -19.03
CA SER A 302 40.94 0.77 -19.51
C SER A 302 41.52 1.25 -20.85
N ARG A 303 42.84 1.13 -21.07
CA ARG A 303 43.47 1.42 -22.37
C ARG A 303 42.99 0.49 -23.46
N ASN A 304 43.04 -0.82 -23.22
CA ASN A 304 42.57 -1.81 -24.20
C ASN A 304 41.10 -1.55 -24.61
N VAL A 305 40.25 -1.15 -23.66
CA VAL A 305 38.86 -0.76 -23.93
C VAL A 305 38.79 0.47 -24.83
N TYR A 306 39.61 1.50 -24.60
CA TYR A 306 39.66 2.68 -25.47
C TYR A 306 40.22 2.35 -26.86
N GLU A 307 41.27 1.54 -26.96
CA GLU A 307 41.84 1.09 -28.23
C GLU A 307 40.79 0.34 -29.07
N ARG A 308 40.09 -0.63 -28.47
CA ARG A 308 38.96 -1.33 -29.11
C ARG A 308 37.82 -0.39 -29.51
N ALA A 309 37.50 0.59 -28.66
CA ALA A 309 36.47 1.58 -28.98
C ALA A 309 36.85 2.43 -30.18
N VAL A 310 38.13 2.81 -30.31
CA VAL A 310 38.64 3.57 -31.46
C VAL A 310 38.61 2.71 -32.72
N GLU A 311 38.97 1.43 -32.64
CA GLU A 311 38.89 0.51 -33.79
C GLU A 311 37.45 0.30 -34.29
N GLU A 312 36.47 0.15 -33.40
CA GLU A 312 35.07 -0.09 -33.79
C GLU A 312 34.30 1.19 -34.16
N LEU A 313 34.64 2.34 -33.58
CA LEU A 313 33.85 3.59 -33.70
C LEU A 313 34.65 4.76 -34.32
N ALA A 314 35.73 4.47 -35.06
CA ALA A 314 36.55 5.50 -35.71
C ALA A 314 35.74 6.47 -36.60
N ASP A 315 34.68 5.96 -37.25
CA ASP A 315 33.89 6.71 -38.23
C ASP A 315 32.59 7.29 -37.65
N ASP A 316 32.31 7.12 -36.35
CA ASP A 316 31.06 7.59 -35.74
C ASP A 316 31.06 9.12 -35.55
N GLU A 317 29.90 9.77 -35.70
CA GLU A 317 29.79 11.23 -35.54
C GLU A 317 30.13 11.70 -34.13
N GLU A 318 29.99 10.80 -33.14
CA GLU A 318 30.31 11.04 -31.73
C GLU A 318 31.77 10.71 -31.36
N ALA A 319 32.62 10.30 -32.32
CA ALA A 319 34.00 9.89 -32.07
C ALA A 319 34.84 10.98 -31.36
N GLU A 320 34.51 12.26 -31.56
CA GLU A 320 35.14 13.38 -30.83
C GLU A 320 35.07 13.19 -29.30
N GLN A 321 33.92 12.77 -28.78
CA GLN A 321 33.73 12.56 -27.35
C GLN A 321 34.58 11.39 -26.83
N LEU A 322 34.81 10.38 -27.68
CA LEU A 322 35.67 9.25 -27.37
C LEU A 322 37.12 9.68 -27.23
N PHE A 323 37.66 10.41 -28.23
CA PHE A 323 39.05 10.87 -28.21
C PHE A 323 39.33 11.82 -27.06
N VAL A 324 38.40 12.72 -26.77
CA VAL A 324 38.48 13.62 -25.61
C VAL A 324 38.52 12.82 -24.29
N ALA A 325 37.64 11.82 -24.13
CA ALA A 325 37.63 10.98 -22.94
C ALA A 325 38.91 10.12 -22.82
N PHE A 326 39.47 9.68 -23.95
CA PHE A 326 40.71 8.91 -23.97
C PHE A 326 41.93 9.76 -23.61
N ALA A 327 42.01 10.99 -24.11
CA ALA A 327 43.06 11.93 -23.75
C ALA A 327 42.99 12.35 -22.27
N GLU A 328 41.79 12.63 -21.73
CA GLU A 328 41.58 12.89 -20.29
C GLU A 328 41.99 11.68 -19.42
N PHE A 329 41.86 10.46 -19.94
CA PHE A 329 42.30 9.25 -19.27
C PHE A 329 43.83 9.11 -19.22
N GLU A 330 44.53 9.34 -20.34
CA GLU A 330 46.00 9.31 -20.36
C GLU A 330 46.61 10.42 -19.51
N GLU A 331 45.96 11.59 -19.45
CA GLU A 331 46.35 12.68 -18.55
C GLU A 331 46.30 12.24 -17.08
N ARG A 332 45.22 11.55 -16.68
CA ARG A 332 45.10 10.97 -15.32
C ARG A 332 46.15 9.90 -15.03
N CYS A 333 46.59 9.17 -16.07
CA CYS A 333 47.68 8.21 -15.97
C CYS A 333 49.08 8.86 -15.97
N LYS A 334 49.17 10.20 -16.11
CA LYS A 334 50.40 10.99 -16.24
C LYS A 334 51.24 10.69 -17.49
N GLU A 335 50.61 10.17 -18.53
CA GLU A 335 51.26 9.83 -19.82
C GLU A 335 50.98 10.94 -20.84
N SER A 336 51.60 12.10 -20.62
CA SER A 336 51.34 13.32 -21.41
C SER A 336 51.73 13.17 -22.89
N GLU A 337 52.77 12.40 -23.21
CA GLU A 337 53.17 12.13 -24.60
C GLU A 337 52.14 11.32 -25.39
N ARG A 338 51.52 10.32 -24.74
CA ARG A 338 50.43 9.55 -25.34
C ARG A 338 49.20 10.41 -25.55
N ALA A 339 48.83 11.21 -24.55
CA ALA A 339 47.73 12.16 -24.66
C ALA A 339 47.91 13.11 -25.86
N ARG A 340 49.11 13.66 -26.08
CA ARG A 340 49.42 14.48 -27.27
C ARG A 340 49.24 13.73 -28.58
N SER A 341 49.71 12.48 -28.61
CA SER A 341 49.61 11.64 -29.81
C SER A 341 48.15 11.35 -30.18
N ILE A 342 47.31 11.09 -29.17
CA ILE A 342 45.85 10.89 -29.34
C ILE A 342 45.18 12.16 -29.86
N TYR A 343 45.51 13.33 -29.30
CA TYR A 343 44.95 14.60 -29.79
C TYR A 343 45.32 14.89 -31.25
N LYS A 344 46.57 14.66 -31.64
CA LYS A 344 47.00 14.80 -33.05
C LYS A 344 46.24 13.83 -33.96
N PHE A 345 46.18 12.55 -33.58
CA PHE A 345 45.45 11.53 -34.34
C PHE A 345 43.97 11.89 -34.51
N ALA A 346 43.32 12.37 -33.46
CA ALA A 346 41.92 12.77 -33.49
C ALA A 346 41.66 13.99 -34.40
N LEU A 347 42.59 14.96 -34.44
CA LEU A 347 42.50 16.13 -35.33
C LEU A 347 42.72 15.77 -36.81
N ASP A 348 43.50 14.72 -37.08
CA ASP A 348 43.73 14.23 -38.45
C ASP A 348 42.53 13.44 -39.01
N HIS A 349 41.78 12.75 -38.14
CA HIS A 349 40.63 11.91 -38.55
C HIS A 349 39.29 12.66 -38.51
N ILE A 350 39.16 13.72 -37.72
CA ILE A 350 37.91 14.50 -37.62
C ILE A 350 37.93 15.68 -38.60
N PRO A 351 36.89 15.88 -39.43
CA PRO A 351 36.80 17.03 -40.32
C PRO A 351 36.88 18.36 -39.56
N LYS A 352 37.68 19.31 -40.06
CA LYS A 352 38.02 20.59 -39.42
C LYS A 352 36.80 21.40 -38.92
N GLY A 353 35.64 21.27 -39.55
CA GLY A 353 34.40 21.96 -39.12
C GLY A 353 33.76 21.44 -37.83
N ARG A 354 34.13 20.24 -37.36
CA ARG A 354 33.64 19.64 -36.09
C ARG A 354 34.72 19.57 -35.01
N ALA A 355 35.98 19.83 -35.36
CA ALA A 355 37.13 19.71 -34.46
C ALA A 355 37.33 20.90 -33.50
N GLU A 356 36.42 21.87 -33.46
CA GLU A 356 36.62 23.10 -32.68
C GLU A 356 36.67 22.83 -31.17
N VAL A 357 35.83 21.91 -30.66
CA VAL A 357 35.80 21.55 -29.24
C VAL A 357 37.04 20.73 -28.87
N LEU A 358 37.43 19.77 -29.70
CA LEU A 358 38.68 19.03 -29.59
C LEU A 358 39.90 19.94 -29.60
N TYR A 359 39.97 20.90 -30.51
CA TYR A 359 41.06 21.86 -30.63
C TYR A 359 41.17 22.74 -29.37
N ARG A 360 40.04 23.27 -28.87
CA ARG A 360 40.03 24.03 -27.60
C ARG A 360 40.56 23.20 -26.44
N LYS A 361 40.19 21.91 -26.35
CA LYS A 361 40.71 21.01 -25.32
C LYS A 361 42.19 20.70 -25.51
N PHE A 362 42.66 20.53 -26.75
CA PHE A 362 44.08 20.28 -27.01
C PHE A 362 44.96 21.50 -26.66
N VAL A 363 44.51 22.72 -26.99
CA VAL A 363 45.19 23.95 -26.56
C VAL A 363 45.20 24.08 -25.04
N ALA A 364 44.12 23.72 -24.35
CA ALA A 364 44.10 23.71 -22.88
C ALA A 364 45.10 22.70 -22.29
N PHE A 365 45.23 21.52 -22.92
CA PHE A 365 46.21 20.51 -22.54
C PHE A 365 47.66 20.99 -22.75
N GLU A 366 47.98 21.57 -23.92
CA GLU A 366 49.33 22.09 -24.19
C GLU A 366 49.69 23.28 -23.28
N LYS A 367 48.70 24.06 -22.82
CA LYS A 367 48.94 25.09 -21.79
C LYS A 367 49.32 24.52 -20.43
N GLN A 368 48.90 23.31 -20.10
CA GLN A 368 49.21 22.67 -18.82
C GLN A 368 50.50 21.85 -18.86
N TYR A 369 50.80 21.20 -19.99
CA TYR A 369 51.89 20.22 -20.09
C TYR A 369 52.87 20.46 -21.25
N GLY A 370 52.72 21.54 -22.00
CA GLY A 370 53.49 21.83 -23.21
C GLY A 370 54.29 23.14 -23.16
N ASP A 371 55.11 23.33 -24.20
CA ASP A 371 55.93 24.52 -24.40
C ASP A 371 55.23 25.53 -25.32
N LYS A 372 55.52 26.83 -25.14
CA LYS A 372 54.90 27.93 -25.92
C LYS A 372 55.02 27.75 -27.44
N GLU A 373 56.11 27.14 -27.92
CA GLU A 373 56.33 26.88 -29.35
C GLU A 373 55.35 25.85 -29.92
N GLY A 374 54.95 24.84 -29.14
CA GLY A 374 53.96 23.84 -29.55
C GLY A 374 52.57 24.45 -29.76
N ILE A 375 52.22 25.45 -28.94
CA ILE A 375 50.96 26.18 -29.02
C ILE A 375 50.91 27.04 -30.29
N ASP A 376 52.00 27.71 -30.64
CA ASP A 376 52.08 28.55 -31.85
C ASP A 376 52.03 27.71 -33.14
N VAL A 377 52.62 26.51 -33.15
CA VAL A 377 52.53 25.58 -34.27
C VAL A 377 51.10 25.06 -34.43
N LEU A 378 50.43 24.73 -33.34
CA LEU A 378 49.01 24.35 -33.35
C LEU A 378 48.11 25.45 -33.92
N HIS A 379 48.34 26.69 -33.51
CA HIS A 379 47.57 27.83 -33.98
C HIS A 379 47.81 28.16 -35.45
N LYS A 380 48.95 27.76 -36.04
CA LYS A 380 49.22 27.95 -37.48
C LYS A 380 48.65 26.86 -38.38
N VAL A 381 48.39 25.67 -37.84
CA VAL A 381 47.96 24.51 -38.64
C VAL A 381 46.43 24.36 -38.67
N TYR A 382 45.74 24.84 -37.62
CA TYR A 382 44.32 24.57 -37.39
C TYR A 382 43.42 25.82 -37.30
N VAL A 383 43.99 27.03 -37.34
CA VAL A 383 43.31 28.32 -37.55
C VAL A 383 43.70 28.85 -38.92
#